data_AF-A0A2H0P9V8-F1
#
_entry.id   AF-A0A2H0P9V8-F1
#
_cell.length_a   1.000
_cell.length_b   1.000
_cell.length_c   1.000
_cell.angle_alpha   90.00
_cell.angle_beta   90.00
_cell.angle_gamma   90.00
#
_symmetry.space_group_name_H-M   'P 1'
#
loop_
_entity.id
_entity.type
_entity.pdbx_description
1 polymer ?
#
loop_
_entity_poly.entity_id
_entity_poly.type
_entity_poly.pdbx_seq_one_letter_code
_entity_poly.pdbx_strand_id
1 'polypeptide(L)'
;TDVKVEWKGVEVDQVFPKPVPDLFHGGELALYGRFRAGGKGTVIVTGKANGKPARFEFPVDFPAENSHNAFLPRLWASQKIGHELDMIRLSGRPADPEVVSSIVRLAKKHGIVTPYTSFLVTEEGADLRRAENEGRRRFDALSANAARSGFSGGAGTAAEAQADSMVFGAMSGRPSSVSALRGAKAGAATVSAPAMMLAKLEKKARDENKDKGFASVGTRTIGGKTFYDRRGTWVDADAETPEAASLRTIKVAARSAAYFDLLSKDSGLARYFALGTEVTVLHRGIIYQVASK
;
A
#
# COMPACT_ATOMS: atom_id res chain seq x y z
N THR A 1 21.54 2.44 -18.31
CA THR A 1 20.31 3.06 -18.82
C THR A 1 19.52 2.07 -19.65
N ASP A 2 18.28 2.41 -20.05
CA ASP A 2 17.39 1.54 -20.83
C ASP A 2 17.20 0.15 -20.19
N VAL A 3 17.08 0.12 -18.86
CA VAL A 3 17.04 -1.13 -18.09
C VAL A 3 15.74 -1.87 -18.40
N LYS A 4 15.85 -3.14 -18.77
CA LYS A 4 14.73 -4.05 -19.00
C LYS A 4 14.95 -5.35 -18.23
N VAL A 5 13.87 -5.94 -17.75
CA VAL A 5 13.90 -7.19 -16.99
C VAL A 5 12.96 -8.20 -17.63
N GLU A 6 13.49 -9.39 -17.87
CA GLU A 6 12.80 -10.55 -18.40
C GLU A 6 12.94 -11.73 -17.44
N TRP A 7 11.94 -12.62 -17.44
CA TRP A 7 11.88 -13.78 -16.57
C TRP A 7 11.78 -15.05 -17.42
N LYS A 8 12.61 -16.05 -17.17
CA LYS A 8 12.56 -17.36 -17.83
C LYS A 8 12.28 -18.46 -16.82
N GLY A 9 11.40 -19.39 -17.17
CA GLY A 9 11.04 -20.54 -16.32
C GLY A 9 10.07 -20.22 -15.18
N VAL A 10 9.71 -18.95 -14.98
CA VAL A 10 8.80 -18.48 -13.94
C VAL A 10 7.88 -17.38 -14.49
N GLU A 11 6.62 -17.39 -14.07
CA GLU A 11 5.64 -16.36 -14.42
C GLU A 11 5.59 -15.28 -13.35
N VAL A 12 6.07 -14.08 -13.70
CA VAL A 12 6.04 -12.91 -12.82
C VAL A 12 5.22 -11.80 -13.48
N ASP A 13 4.21 -11.32 -12.77
CA ASP A 13 3.34 -10.21 -13.18
C ASP A 13 3.43 -9.04 -12.19
N GLN A 14 2.77 -7.93 -12.55
CA GLN A 14 2.62 -6.75 -11.68
C GLN A 14 3.96 -6.27 -11.08
N VAL A 15 5.01 -6.25 -11.91
CA VAL A 15 6.37 -5.80 -11.54
C VAL A 15 6.44 -4.28 -11.51
N PHE A 16 6.85 -3.68 -10.40
CA PHE A 16 7.00 -2.23 -10.24
C PHE A 16 8.42 -1.86 -9.76
N PRO A 17 8.91 -0.64 -10.03
CA PRO A 17 8.27 0.46 -10.77
C PRO A 17 8.10 0.19 -12.28
N LYS A 18 7.12 0.89 -12.89
CA LYS A 18 6.89 0.91 -14.34
C LYS A 18 6.82 2.37 -14.83
N PRO A 19 7.60 2.78 -15.85
CA PRO A 19 8.69 2.01 -16.47
C PRO A 19 9.84 1.73 -15.49
N VAL A 20 10.69 0.76 -15.82
CA VAL A 20 11.90 0.46 -15.02
C VAL A 20 12.88 1.64 -15.19
N PRO A 21 13.32 2.29 -14.09
CA PRO A 21 14.19 3.44 -14.17
C PRO A 21 15.63 3.06 -14.48
N ASP A 22 16.41 4.05 -14.88
CA ASP A 22 17.85 3.89 -15.07
C ASP A 22 18.59 3.70 -13.75
N LEU A 23 19.59 2.81 -13.77
CA LEU A 23 20.51 2.59 -12.66
C LEU A 23 21.74 3.50 -12.81
N PHE A 24 21.95 4.37 -11.83
CA PHE A 24 23.12 5.26 -11.75
C PHE A 24 24.21 4.67 -10.85
N HIS A 25 25.44 5.15 -11.01
CA HIS A 25 26.56 4.73 -10.18
C HIS A 25 26.29 4.98 -8.69
N GLY A 26 26.52 3.96 -7.86
CA GLY A 26 26.24 4.00 -6.41
C GLY A 26 24.75 3.92 -6.05
N GLY A 27 23.86 3.80 -7.04
CA GLY A 27 22.44 3.57 -6.83
C GLY A 27 22.12 2.08 -6.67
N GLU A 28 20.94 1.82 -6.14
CA GLU A 28 20.31 0.51 -6.11
C GLU A 28 18.99 0.59 -6.90
N LEU A 29 18.61 -0.51 -7.56
CA LEU A 29 17.32 -0.65 -8.23
C LEU A 29 16.58 -1.85 -7.64
N ALA A 30 15.52 -1.57 -6.89
CA ALA A 30 14.64 -2.59 -6.33
C ALA A 30 13.38 -2.73 -7.18
N LEU A 31 13.09 -3.97 -7.61
CA LEU A 31 11.87 -4.32 -8.34
C LEU A 31 11.00 -5.25 -7.49
N TYR A 32 9.70 -5.02 -7.50
CA TYR A 32 8.72 -5.80 -6.75
C TYR A 32 7.69 -6.36 -7.71
N GLY A 33 7.58 -7.69 -7.78
CA GLY A 33 6.61 -8.39 -8.62
C GLY A 33 5.85 -9.46 -7.86
N ARG A 34 4.81 -10.00 -8.50
CA ARG A 34 4.05 -11.15 -8.00
C ARG A 34 4.27 -12.34 -8.91
N PHE A 35 4.39 -13.51 -8.33
CA PHE A 35 4.42 -14.78 -9.06
C PHE A 35 3.23 -15.64 -8.62
N ARG A 36 2.70 -16.46 -9.53
CA ARG A 36 1.52 -17.30 -9.27
C ARG A 36 1.87 -18.68 -8.74
N ALA A 37 2.93 -19.27 -9.26
CA ALA A 37 3.42 -20.59 -8.87
C ALA A 37 4.87 -20.48 -8.43
N GLY A 38 5.22 -21.20 -7.35
CA GLY A 38 6.61 -21.39 -6.97
C GLY A 38 7.37 -22.14 -8.07
N GLY A 39 8.68 -21.94 -8.14
CA GLY A 39 9.50 -22.54 -9.17
C GLY A 39 10.88 -21.91 -9.29
N LYS A 40 11.75 -22.60 -10.01
CA LYS A 40 13.10 -22.14 -10.33
C LYS A 40 13.10 -21.49 -11.70
N GLY A 41 13.81 -20.38 -11.83
CA GLY A 41 13.92 -19.65 -13.08
C GLY A 41 15.16 -18.79 -13.14
N THR A 42 15.19 -17.90 -14.13
CA THR A 42 16.28 -16.96 -14.34
C THR A 42 15.71 -15.57 -14.59
N VAL A 43 16.21 -14.59 -13.83
CA VAL A 43 16.09 -13.17 -14.14
C VAL A 43 17.13 -12.80 -15.17
N ILE A 44 16.70 -12.10 -16.22
CA ILE A 44 17.59 -11.52 -17.22
C ILE A 44 17.41 -10.01 -17.16
N VAL A 45 18.48 -9.31 -16.81
CA VAL A 45 18.54 -7.84 -16.83
C VAL A 45 19.33 -7.41 -18.06
N THR A 46 18.73 -6.57 -18.89
CA THR A 46 19.38 -5.96 -20.05
C THR A 46 19.37 -4.45 -19.96
N GLY A 47 20.30 -3.80 -20.64
CA GLY A 47 20.33 -2.35 -20.74
C GLY A 47 21.59 -1.88 -21.48
N LYS A 48 21.91 -0.59 -21.33
CA LYS A 48 23.14 0.02 -21.84
C LYS A 48 24.04 0.49 -20.69
N ALA A 49 25.30 0.09 -20.73
CA ALA A 49 26.35 0.58 -19.84
C ALA A 49 27.40 1.30 -20.70
N ASN A 50 27.62 2.60 -20.45
CA ASN A 50 28.50 3.45 -21.25
C ASN A 50 28.24 3.36 -22.77
N GLY A 51 26.95 3.33 -23.15
CA GLY A 51 26.51 3.20 -24.54
C GLY A 51 26.61 1.79 -25.15
N LYS A 52 27.22 0.82 -24.46
CA LYS A 52 27.33 -0.57 -24.92
C LYS A 52 26.23 -1.44 -24.32
N PRO A 53 25.68 -2.41 -25.06
CA PRO A 53 24.70 -3.34 -24.51
C PRO A 53 25.33 -4.18 -23.39
N ALA A 54 24.58 -4.33 -22.29
CA ALA A 54 24.94 -5.16 -21.15
C ALA A 54 23.79 -6.13 -20.85
N ARG A 55 24.14 -7.35 -20.45
CA ARG A 55 23.21 -8.42 -20.09
C ARG A 55 23.73 -9.13 -18.85
N PHE A 56 22.86 -9.32 -17.88
CA PHE A 56 23.14 -10.05 -16.64
C PHE A 56 22.06 -11.09 -16.43
N GLU A 57 22.44 -12.28 -15.99
CA GLU A 57 21.51 -13.37 -15.71
C GLU A 57 21.69 -13.84 -14.27
N PHE A 58 20.59 -13.95 -13.54
CA PHE A 58 20.59 -14.34 -12.13
C PHE A 58 19.61 -15.50 -11.94
N PRO A 59 20.05 -16.66 -11.41
CA PRO A 59 19.13 -17.73 -11.04
C PRO A 59 18.25 -17.27 -9.88
N VAL A 60 16.96 -17.62 -9.94
CA VAL A 60 15.97 -17.32 -8.88
C VAL A 60 15.23 -18.59 -8.48
N ASP A 61 14.90 -18.68 -7.19
CA ASP A 61 14.09 -19.75 -6.62
C ASP A 61 12.92 -19.12 -5.86
N PHE A 62 11.70 -19.35 -6.35
CA PHE A 62 10.48 -18.87 -5.74
C PHE A 62 9.81 -20.01 -4.95
N PRO A 63 9.85 -19.97 -3.60
CA PRO A 63 9.20 -20.98 -2.80
C PRO A 63 7.67 -20.87 -2.91
N ALA A 64 6.98 -22.01 -2.80
CA ALA A 64 5.51 -22.05 -2.78
C ALA A 64 4.93 -21.32 -1.55
N GLU A 65 5.61 -21.40 -0.41
CA GLU A 65 5.27 -20.66 0.81
C GLU A 65 6.52 -20.05 1.43
N ASN A 66 6.41 -18.80 1.89
CA ASN A 66 7.50 -18.13 2.60
C ASN A 66 6.94 -17.20 3.69
N SER A 67 7.08 -17.61 4.94
CA SER A 67 6.66 -16.83 6.11
C SER A 67 7.74 -15.86 6.61
N HIS A 68 8.99 -16.02 6.17
CA HIS A 68 10.11 -15.15 6.57
C HIS A 68 10.00 -13.76 5.94
N ASN A 69 9.51 -13.71 4.69
CA ASN A 69 9.41 -12.49 3.91
C ASN A 69 8.01 -11.85 3.95
N ALA A 70 7.36 -11.92 5.11
CA ALA A 70 5.99 -11.43 5.32
C ALA A 70 5.80 -9.91 5.12
N PHE A 71 6.90 -9.15 5.03
CA PHE A 71 6.89 -7.72 4.74
C PHE A 71 6.79 -7.40 3.23
N LEU A 72 7.20 -8.33 2.35
CA LEU A 72 7.22 -8.10 0.90
C LEU A 72 5.84 -7.81 0.28
N PRO A 73 4.75 -8.50 0.66
CA PRO A 73 3.43 -8.23 0.08
C PRO A 73 2.97 -6.78 0.29
N ARG A 74 3.21 -6.22 1.49
CA ARG A 74 2.88 -4.82 1.77
C ARG A 74 3.72 -3.87 0.92
N LEU A 75 5.02 -4.14 0.80
CA LEU A 75 5.92 -3.30 0.01
C LEU A 75 5.55 -3.30 -1.49
N TRP A 76 5.23 -4.47 -2.03
CA TRP A 76 4.67 -4.59 -3.37
C TRP A 76 3.34 -3.82 -3.52
N ALA A 77 2.42 -3.97 -2.57
CA ALA A 77 1.13 -3.28 -2.60
C ALA A 77 1.30 -1.76 -2.58
N SER A 78 2.22 -1.24 -1.77
CA SER A 78 2.60 0.17 -1.75
C SER A 78 3.09 0.67 -3.11
N GLN A 79 3.94 -0.10 -3.80
CA GLN A 79 4.43 0.28 -5.13
C GLN A 79 3.31 0.28 -6.19
N LYS A 80 2.44 -0.72 -6.15
CA LYS A 80 1.29 -0.79 -7.06
C LYS A 80 0.31 0.36 -6.83
N ILE A 81 -0.07 0.62 -5.58
CA ILE A 81 -0.97 1.74 -5.23
C ILE A 81 -0.36 3.07 -5.66
N GLY A 82 0.94 3.29 -5.39
CA GLY A 82 1.63 4.52 -5.83
C GLY A 82 1.56 4.71 -7.34
N HIS A 83 1.86 3.65 -8.10
CA HIS A 83 1.76 3.68 -9.56
C HIS A 83 0.33 3.97 -10.06
N GLU A 84 -0.68 3.30 -9.50
CA GLU A 84 -2.09 3.53 -9.88
C GLU A 84 -2.54 4.96 -9.58
N LEU A 85 -2.16 5.51 -8.42
CA LEU A 85 -2.43 6.90 -8.06
C LEU A 85 -1.74 7.90 -8.99
N ASP A 86 -0.48 7.65 -9.35
CA ASP A 86 0.26 8.48 -10.30
C ASP A 86 -0.39 8.45 -11.69
N MET A 87 -0.82 7.28 -12.16
CA MET A 87 -1.52 7.14 -13.44
C MET A 87 -2.84 7.92 -13.46
N ILE A 88 -3.62 7.84 -12.37
CA ILE A 88 -4.85 8.62 -12.24
C ILE A 88 -4.52 10.13 -12.33
N ARG A 89 -3.53 10.59 -11.56
CA ARG A 89 -3.12 12.01 -11.53
C ARG A 89 -2.62 12.50 -12.88
N LEU A 90 -1.81 11.71 -13.59
CA LEU A 90 -1.25 12.07 -14.88
C LEU A 90 -2.28 12.01 -16.02
N SER A 91 -3.35 11.21 -15.87
CA SER A 91 -4.39 11.08 -16.90
C SER A 91 -5.20 12.36 -17.10
N GLY A 92 -5.35 13.19 -16.05
CA GLY A 92 -6.25 14.35 -16.04
C GLY A 92 -7.74 14.00 -16.21
N ARG A 93 -8.11 12.72 -16.09
CA ARG A 93 -9.48 12.20 -16.25
C ARG A 93 -10.00 11.65 -14.92
N PRO A 94 -11.33 11.49 -14.76
CA PRO A 94 -11.90 10.80 -13.61
C PRO A 94 -11.29 9.40 -13.46
N ALA A 95 -11.05 8.99 -12.22
CA ALA A 95 -10.49 7.66 -11.95
C ALA A 95 -11.44 6.55 -12.43
N ASP A 96 -10.85 5.54 -13.08
CA ASP A 96 -11.53 4.30 -13.46
C ASP A 96 -11.96 3.54 -12.18
N PRO A 97 -13.25 3.17 -12.03
CA PRO A 97 -13.73 2.41 -10.88
C PRO A 97 -12.93 1.14 -10.60
N GLU A 98 -12.51 0.39 -11.61
CA GLU A 98 -11.75 -0.85 -11.40
C GLU A 98 -10.38 -0.59 -10.76
N VAL A 99 -9.74 0.53 -11.14
CA VAL A 99 -8.48 0.97 -10.52
C VAL A 99 -8.73 1.44 -9.09
N VAL A 100 -9.79 2.20 -8.83
CA VAL A 100 -10.14 2.63 -7.46
C VAL A 100 -10.42 1.42 -6.57
N SER A 101 -11.21 0.45 -7.04
CA SER A 101 -11.49 -0.80 -6.33
C SER A 101 -10.21 -1.60 -6.06
N SER A 102 -9.27 -1.64 -7.02
CA SER A 102 -7.93 -2.23 -6.83
C SER A 102 -7.16 -1.55 -5.69
N ILE A 103 -7.08 -0.21 -5.69
CA ILE A 103 -6.42 0.58 -4.65
C ILE A 103 -7.06 0.30 -3.29
N VAL A 104 -8.38 0.41 -3.19
CA VAL A 104 -9.13 0.22 -1.95
C VAL A 104 -8.90 -1.17 -1.37
N ARG A 105 -9.00 -2.22 -2.20
CA ARG A 105 -8.80 -3.61 -1.78
C ARG A 105 -7.39 -3.84 -1.25
N LEU A 106 -6.36 -3.37 -1.97
CA LEU A 106 -4.97 -3.51 -1.54
C LEU A 106 -4.69 -2.71 -0.26
N ALA A 107 -5.25 -1.50 -0.18
CA ALA A 107 -5.11 -0.63 0.96
C ALA A 107 -5.71 -1.24 2.24
N LYS A 108 -6.93 -1.81 2.16
CA LYS A 108 -7.55 -2.55 3.27
C LYS A 108 -6.74 -3.80 3.65
N LYS A 109 -6.34 -4.60 2.67
CA LYS A 109 -5.60 -5.85 2.94
C LYS A 109 -4.28 -5.58 3.67
N HIS A 110 -3.58 -4.51 3.29
CA HIS A 110 -2.22 -4.22 3.77
C HIS A 110 -2.13 -3.06 4.77
N GLY A 111 -3.27 -2.51 5.23
CA GLY A 111 -3.29 -1.42 6.20
C GLY A 111 -2.68 -0.12 5.67
N ILE A 112 -2.73 0.10 4.35
CA ILE A 112 -2.15 1.26 3.68
C ILE A 112 -3.19 2.36 3.66
N VAL A 113 -2.84 3.55 4.14
CA VAL A 113 -3.75 4.70 4.15
C VAL A 113 -3.63 5.44 2.81
N THR A 114 -4.75 5.62 2.13
CA THR A 114 -4.80 6.29 0.83
C THR A 114 -5.93 7.32 0.82
N PRO A 115 -5.95 8.27 -0.13
CA PRO A 115 -7.09 9.17 -0.31
C PRO A 115 -8.45 8.46 -0.52
N TYR A 116 -8.44 7.21 -0.96
CA TYR A 116 -9.64 6.38 -1.18
C TYR A 116 -10.02 5.52 0.03
N THR A 117 -9.13 5.36 1.01
CA THR A 117 -9.37 4.51 2.18
C THR A 117 -9.41 5.26 3.51
N SER A 118 -9.23 6.58 3.49
CA SER A 118 -9.39 7.45 4.66
C SER A 118 -10.80 7.38 5.29
N PHE A 119 -11.84 7.00 4.53
CA PHE A 119 -13.24 6.89 4.98
C PHE A 119 -13.68 5.49 5.42
N LEU A 120 -12.93 4.45 5.03
CA LEU A 120 -13.18 3.07 5.49
C LEU A 120 -12.88 2.86 6.98
N VAL A 121 -12.31 3.88 7.60
CA VAL A 121 -11.94 3.94 8.99
C VAL A 121 -13.15 4.39 9.85
N THR A 122 -14.24 4.89 9.24
CA THR A 122 -15.39 5.42 9.99
C THR A 122 -16.68 4.61 9.84
N GLU A 123 -16.83 3.86 8.75
CA GLU A 123 -18.04 3.07 8.50
C GLU A 123 -17.75 1.56 8.61
N GLU A 124 -18.16 1.01 9.75
CA GLU A 124 -18.14 -0.42 10.05
C GLU A 124 -19.09 -1.16 9.09
N GLY A 125 -18.57 -2.16 8.38
CA GLY A 125 -19.38 -2.90 7.40
C GLY A 125 -19.77 -2.10 6.15
N ALA A 126 -19.08 -0.99 5.85
CA ALA A 126 -19.33 -0.22 4.64
C ALA A 126 -19.30 -1.12 3.41
N ASP A 127 -20.44 -1.17 2.72
CA ASP A 127 -20.55 -1.70 1.36
C ASP A 127 -19.38 -1.15 0.55
N LEU A 128 -18.55 -2.05 0.01
CA LEU A 128 -17.35 -1.70 -0.77
C LEU A 128 -17.69 -0.63 -1.82
N ARG A 129 -18.89 -0.69 -2.39
CA ARG A 129 -19.39 0.27 -3.37
C ARG A 129 -19.64 1.66 -2.79
N ARG A 130 -20.13 1.78 -1.56
CA ARG A 130 -20.33 3.08 -0.91
C ARG A 130 -19.01 3.76 -0.59
N ALA A 131 -18.10 3.03 0.04
CA ALA A 131 -16.77 3.55 0.37
C ALA A 131 -15.98 3.95 -0.90
N GLU A 132 -16.08 3.14 -1.95
CA GLU A 132 -15.48 3.43 -3.26
C GLU A 132 -16.07 4.71 -3.88
N ASN A 133 -17.40 4.88 -3.86
CA ASN A 133 -18.06 6.07 -4.38
C ASN A 133 -17.69 7.35 -3.60
N GLU A 134 -17.59 7.27 -2.27
CA GLU A 134 -17.18 8.41 -1.44
C GLU A 134 -15.72 8.77 -1.60
N GLY A 135 -14.83 7.76 -1.64
CA GLY A 135 -13.42 7.95 -1.93
C GLY A 135 -13.23 8.60 -3.31
N ARG A 136 -13.97 8.14 -4.32
CA ARG A 136 -13.96 8.70 -5.68
C ARG A 136 -14.38 10.17 -5.70
N ARG A 137 -15.53 10.51 -5.11
CA ARG A 137 -16.02 11.91 -5.08
C ARG A 137 -15.02 12.88 -4.45
N ARG A 138 -14.39 12.47 -3.35
CA ARG A 138 -13.44 13.31 -2.62
C ARG A 138 -12.10 13.38 -3.32
N PHE A 139 -11.63 12.30 -3.93
CA PHE A 139 -10.44 12.33 -4.76
C PHE A 139 -10.64 13.20 -6.01
N ASP A 140 -11.80 13.12 -6.66
CA ASP A 140 -12.15 13.97 -7.79
C ASP A 140 -12.16 15.45 -7.35
N ALA A 141 -12.67 15.76 -6.15
CA ALA A 141 -12.59 17.10 -5.58
C ALA A 141 -11.14 17.53 -5.28
N LEU A 142 -10.31 16.65 -4.71
CA LEU A 142 -8.89 16.91 -4.45
C LEU A 142 -8.13 17.15 -5.78
N SER A 143 -8.40 16.33 -6.79
CA SER A 143 -7.78 16.40 -8.11
C SER A 143 -8.24 17.62 -8.90
N ALA A 144 -9.52 17.98 -8.82
CA ALA A 144 -10.04 19.22 -9.40
C ALA A 144 -9.40 20.46 -8.74
N ASN A 145 -9.22 20.45 -7.42
CA ASN A 145 -8.49 21.50 -6.70
C ASN A 145 -7.01 21.55 -7.11
N ALA A 146 -6.36 20.39 -7.31
CA ALA A 146 -5.00 20.31 -7.82
C ALA A 146 -4.88 20.87 -9.24
N ALA A 147 -5.78 20.50 -10.15
CA ALA A 147 -5.79 20.95 -11.52
C ALA A 147 -6.00 22.47 -11.62
N ARG A 148 -6.86 23.04 -10.76
CA ARG A 148 -7.06 24.49 -10.66
C ARG A 148 -5.86 25.26 -10.10
N SER A 149 -4.98 24.58 -9.33
CA SER A 149 -3.77 25.20 -8.76
C SER A 149 -2.59 25.32 -9.75
N GLY A 150 -2.70 24.72 -10.95
CA GLY A 150 -1.63 24.74 -11.96
C GLY A 150 -0.39 23.90 -11.61
N PHE A 151 -0.46 23.06 -10.57
CA PHE A 151 0.66 22.27 -10.08
C PHE A 151 0.58 20.81 -10.54
N SER A 152 1.60 20.34 -11.26
CA SER A 152 1.65 18.95 -11.76
C SER A 152 1.89 17.90 -10.67
N GLY A 153 2.21 18.32 -9.42
CA GLY A 153 2.52 17.50 -8.24
C GLY A 153 1.33 16.85 -7.52
N GLY A 154 0.09 17.26 -7.83
CA GLY A 154 -1.11 16.81 -7.10
C GLY A 154 -1.44 17.67 -5.88
N ALA A 155 -2.69 17.60 -5.39
CA ALA A 155 -3.24 18.55 -4.40
C ALA A 155 -2.49 18.58 -3.07
N GLY A 156 -1.99 17.42 -2.61
CA GLY A 156 -1.27 17.31 -1.34
C GLY A 156 0.00 18.16 -1.32
N THR A 157 0.79 18.06 -2.40
CA THR A 157 2.04 18.82 -2.59
C THR A 157 1.79 20.22 -3.18
N ALA A 158 0.65 20.46 -3.84
CA ALA A 158 0.26 21.79 -4.33
C ALA A 158 -0.09 22.72 -3.16
N ALA A 159 -0.84 22.22 -2.17
CA ALA A 159 -1.14 22.96 -0.95
C ALA A 159 0.12 23.26 -0.12
N GLU A 160 1.06 22.32 -0.10
CA GLU A 160 2.36 22.45 0.60
C GLU A 160 3.29 23.43 -0.13
N ALA A 161 3.39 23.33 -1.47
CA ALA A 161 4.12 24.30 -2.28
C ALA A 161 3.49 25.71 -2.24
N GLN A 162 2.17 25.81 -2.10
CA GLN A 162 1.47 27.08 -1.89
C GLN A 162 1.71 27.64 -0.49
N ALA A 163 1.67 26.81 0.56
CA ALA A 163 1.98 27.22 1.93
C ALA A 163 3.45 27.66 2.07
N ASP A 164 4.40 26.90 1.52
CA ASP A 164 5.82 27.25 1.50
C ASP A 164 6.08 28.52 0.68
N SER A 165 5.36 28.72 -0.43
CA SER A 165 5.43 29.96 -1.22
C SER A 165 4.86 31.18 -0.48
N MET A 166 3.86 31.00 0.38
CA MET A 166 3.31 32.06 1.23
C MET A 166 4.28 32.44 2.36
N VAL A 167 4.92 31.46 3.01
CA VAL A 167 5.93 31.71 4.05
C VAL A 167 7.17 32.40 3.49
N PHE A 168 7.66 31.96 2.32
CA PHE A 168 8.79 32.61 1.65
C PHE A 168 8.46 34.02 1.17
N GLY A 169 7.26 34.25 0.64
CA GLY A 169 6.77 35.59 0.27
C GLY A 169 6.68 36.53 1.47
N ALA A 170 6.21 36.03 2.61
CA ALA A 170 6.12 36.77 3.87
C ALA A 170 7.49 37.13 4.47
N MET A 171 8.51 36.27 4.34
CA MET A 171 9.87 36.54 4.81
C MET A 171 10.70 37.41 3.86
N SER A 172 10.44 37.35 2.54
CA SER A 172 11.28 38.01 1.53
C SER A 172 10.72 39.32 0.99
N GLY A 173 9.48 39.68 1.33
CA GLY A 173 8.83 40.92 0.88
C GLY A 173 8.57 41.00 -0.63
N ARG A 174 8.64 39.87 -1.35
CA ARG A 174 8.39 39.78 -2.81
C ARG A 174 7.09 39.02 -3.08
N PRO A 175 6.35 39.35 -4.16
CA PRO A 175 5.11 38.66 -4.50
C PRO A 175 5.37 37.17 -4.74
N SER A 176 4.55 36.33 -4.09
CA SER A 176 4.57 34.88 -4.20
C SER A 176 4.18 34.47 -5.62
N SER A 177 5.17 34.05 -6.43
CA SER A 177 4.93 33.43 -7.73
C SER A 177 5.53 32.03 -7.77
N VAL A 178 4.65 31.06 -8.02
CA VAL A 178 4.95 29.62 -8.10
C VAL A 178 6.00 29.29 -9.17
N SER A 179 6.25 30.20 -10.12
CA SER A 179 7.29 30.06 -11.16
C SER A 179 8.72 29.98 -10.61
N ALA A 180 9.01 30.50 -9.41
CA ALA A 180 10.37 30.53 -8.87
C ALA A 180 10.89 29.14 -8.41
N LEU A 181 10.01 28.15 -8.21
CA LEU A 181 10.43 26.78 -7.84
C LEU A 181 10.73 25.87 -9.04
N ARG A 182 10.47 26.31 -10.28
CA ARG A 182 10.67 25.49 -11.50
C ARG A 182 12.13 25.09 -11.72
N GLY A 183 13.08 25.80 -11.10
CA GLY A 183 14.52 25.57 -11.22
C GLY A 183 15.17 24.72 -10.12
N ALA A 184 14.44 24.31 -9.08
CA ALA A 184 15.04 23.62 -7.94
C ALA A 184 14.89 22.09 -8.04
N LYS A 185 15.90 21.46 -8.67
CA LYS A 185 16.33 20.07 -8.49
C LYS A 185 15.36 18.95 -8.90
N ALA A 186 15.24 18.75 -10.21
CA ALA A 186 14.85 17.48 -10.83
C ALA A 186 15.95 16.40 -10.76
N GLY A 187 16.72 16.34 -9.67
CA GLY A 187 17.90 15.49 -9.53
C GLY A 187 18.00 14.89 -8.13
N ALA A 188 17.11 13.94 -7.84
CA ALA A 188 17.25 12.90 -6.80
C ALA A 188 15.93 12.11 -6.68
N ALA A 189 15.47 11.49 -7.77
CA ALA A 189 14.37 10.53 -7.73
C ALA A 189 14.94 9.10 -7.81
N THR A 190 15.81 8.74 -6.88
CA THR A 190 16.25 7.35 -6.69
C THR A 190 15.24 6.63 -5.82
N VAL A 191 14.91 5.37 -6.17
CA VAL A 191 14.30 4.22 -5.44
C VAL A 191 13.34 4.40 -4.24
N SER A 192 13.44 5.46 -3.45
CA SER A 192 12.60 5.79 -2.30
C SER A 192 11.40 6.68 -2.62
N ALA A 193 11.27 7.23 -3.83
CA ALA A 193 10.25 8.24 -4.14
C ALA A 193 8.79 7.74 -3.96
N PRO A 194 8.36 6.56 -4.46
CA PRO A 194 6.98 6.11 -4.28
C PRO A 194 6.67 5.69 -2.84
N ALA A 195 7.61 5.03 -2.16
CA ALA A 195 7.43 4.58 -0.77
C ALA A 195 7.46 5.75 0.23
N MET A 196 8.37 6.71 0.07
CA MET A 196 8.37 7.94 0.88
C MET A 196 7.16 8.82 0.57
N MET A 197 6.76 8.94 -0.70
CA MET A 197 5.56 9.70 -1.08
C MET A 197 4.31 9.05 -0.51
N LEU A 198 4.18 7.72 -0.59
CA LEU A 198 3.08 7.00 0.04
C LEU A 198 3.11 7.17 1.56
N ALA A 199 4.28 7.07 2.22
CA ALA A 199 4.38 7.31 3.66
C ALA A 199 3.98 8.74 4.06
N LYS A 200 4.34 9.74 3.25
CA LYS A 200 3.90 11.14 3.43
C LYS A 200 2.39 11.30 3.22
N LEU A 201 1.83 10.66 2.18
CA LEU A 201 0.39 10.65 1.92
C LEU A 201 -0.37 9.93 3.03
N GLU A 202 0.14 8.80 3.54
CA GLU A 202 -0.41 8.06 4.66
C GLU A 202 -0.45 8.92 5.92
N LYS A 203 0.66 9.61 6.23
CA LYS A 203 0.75 10.50 7.39
C LYS A 203 -0.24 11.66 7.27
N LYS A 204 -0.23 12.36 6.13
CA LYS A 204 -1.14 13.49 5.87
C LYS A 204 -2.61 13.06 5.93
N ALA A 205 -2.96 11.92 5.33
CA ALA A 205 -4.32 11.38 5.40
C ALA A 205 -4.73 11.01 6.82
N ARG A 206 -3.81 10.50 7.66
CA ARG A 206 -4.07 10.24 9.08
C ARG A 206 -4.29 11.55 9.86
N ASP A 207 -3.46 12.56 9.63
CA ASP A 207 -3.56 13.86 10.30
C ASP A 207 -4.88 14.58 9.92
N GLU A 208 -5.20 14.66 8.62
CA GLU A 208 -6.46 15.23 8.13
C GLU A 208 -7.70 14.48 8.65
N ASN A 209 -7.59 13.16 8.85
CA ASN A 209 -8.67 12.36 9.40
C ASN A 209 -8.90 12.66 10.89
N LYS A 210 -7.81 12.82 11.63
CA LYS A 210 -7.85 13.16 13.06
C LYS A 210 -8.53 14.52 13.28
N ASP A 211 -8.19 15.52 12.46
CA ASP A 211 -8.75 16.87 12.54
C ASP A 211 -10.25 16.92 12.20
N LYS A 212 -10.74 15.97 11.39
CA LYS A 212 -12.16 15.86 10.99
C LYS A 212 -13.00 14.99 11.94
N GLY A 213 -12.46 14.61 13.10
CA GLY A 213 -13.17 13.81 14.12
C GLY A 213 -13.40 12.36 13.73
N PHE A 214 -12.72 11.87 12.69
CA PHE A 214 -12.81 10.47 12.30
C PHE A 214 -12.01 9.61 13.28
N ALA A 215 -12.69 8.71 14.02
CA ALA A 215 -12.03 7.76 14.90
C ALA A 215 -11.16 6.83 14.06
N SER A 216 -9.85 6.84 14.25
CA SER A 216 -8.98 5.87 13.59
C SER A 216 -9.29 4.48 14.11
N VAL A 217 -9.87 3.59 13.30
CA VAL A 217 -9.91 2.15 13.57
C VAL A 217 -8.49 1.70 13.94
N GLY A 218 -8.35 1.18 15.16
CA GLY A 218 -7.08 0.64 15.63
C GLY A 218 -6.54 -0.33 14.58
N THR A 219 -5.34 -0.08 14.07
CA THR A 219 -4.72 -0.95 13.05
C THR A 219 -3.44 -1.52 13.62
N ARG A 220 -3.25 -2.83 13.51
CA ARG A 220 -2.01 -3.51 13.91
C ARG A 220 -1.56 -4.48 12.82
N THR A 221 -0.24 -4.57 12.62
CA THR A 221 0.33 -5.54 11.70
C THR A 221 1.11 -6.59 12.48
N ILE A 222 0.73 -7.86 12.35
CA ILE A 222 1.37 -8.99 13.04
C ILE A 222 1.58 -10.12 12.04
N GLY A 223 2.82 -10.61 11.91
CA GLY A 223 3.14 -11.75 11.05
C GLY A 223 2.70 -11.57 9.59
N GLY A 224 2.80 -10.34 9.05
CA GLY A 224 2.37 -10.00 7.69
C GLY A 224 0.87 -9.77 7.50
N LYS A 225 0.05 -10.00 8.53
CA LYS A 225 -1.39 -9.75 8.52
C LYS A 225 -1.73 -8.38 9.07
N THR A 226 -2.77 -7.77 8.52
CA THR A 226 -3.33 -6.51 9.02
C THR A 226 -4.57 -6.81 9.84
N PHE A 227 -4.62 -6.30 11.06
CA PHE A 227 -5.77 -6.41 11.94
C PHE A 227 -6.40 -5.04 12.17
N TYR A 228 -7.72 -5.02 12.16
CA TYR A 228 -8.55 -3.85 12.43
C TYR A 228 -9.33 -4.05 13.72
N ASP A 229 -9.32 -3.04 14.59
CA ASP A 229 -10.10 -3.02 15.82
C ASP A 229 -11.57 -2.67 15.52
N ARG A 230 -12.43 -3.67 15.60
CA ARG A 230 -13.88 -3.57 15.43
C ARG A 230 -14.53 -3.59 16.81
N ARG A 231 -14.64 -2.40 17.42
CA ARG A 231 -15.27 -2.20 18.75
C ARG A 231 -14.74 -3.14 19.84
N GLY A 232 -13.42 -3.32 19.89
CA GLY A 232 -12.74 -4.18 20.85
C GLY A 232 -12.41 -5.58 20.32
N THR A 233 -12.88 -5.95 19.14
CA THR A 233 -12.51 -7.20 18.45
C THR A 233 -11.46 -6.94 17.38
N TRP A 234 -10.29 -7.57 17.49
CA TRP A 234 -9.27 -7.50 16.43
C TRP A 234 -9.62 -8.44 15.28
N VAL A 235 -9.91 -7.92 14.10
CA VAL A 235 -10.29 -8.71 12.93
C VAL A 235 -9.21 -8.63 11.84
N ASP A 236 -8.72 -9.80 11.42
CA ASP A 236 -7.81 -9.95 10.27
C ASP A 236 -8.49 -9.47 8.98
N ALA A 237 -7.82 -8.59 8.24
CA ALA A 237 -8.31 -8.07 6.96
C ALA A 237 -8.60 -9.18 5.94
N ASP A 238 -7.84 -10.29 5.98
CA ASP A 238 -8.09 -11.43 5.11
C ASP A 238 -9.33 -12.25 5.52
N ALA A 239 -9.84 -12.09 6.75
CA ALA A 239 -11.07 -12.73 7.21
C ALA A 239 -12.33 -11.95 6.83
N GLU A 240 -12.21 -10.67 6.46
CA GLU A 240 -13.33 -9.81 6.05
C GLU A 240 -13.60 -9.84 4.52
N THR A 241 -12.88 -10.68 3.76
CA THR A 241 -13.08 -10.74 2.30
C THR A 241 -14.30 -11.59 1.92
N PRO A 242 -14.95 -11.33 0.77
CA PRO A 242 -16.07 -12.14 0.31
C PRO A 242 -15.73 -13.64 0.17
N GLU A 243 -14.50 -13.96 -0.21
CA GLU A 243 -14.03 -15.34 -0.34
C GLU A 243 -13.95 -16.04 1.03
N ALA A 244 -13.51 -15.30 2.06
CA ALA A 244 -13.40 -15.81 3.42
C ALA A 244 -14.75 -16.15 4.04
N ALA A 245 -15.85 -15.53 3.59
CA ALA A 245 -17.19 -15.81 4.10
C ALA A 245 -17.64 -17.27 3.91
N SER A 246 -17.05 -17.99 2.95
CA SER A 246 -17.33 -19.40 2.68
C SER A 246 -16.48 -20.38 3.50
N LEU A 247 -15.49 -19.89 4.27
CA LEU A 247 -14.54 -20.73 4.98
C LEU A 247 -15.09 -21.27 6.29
N ARG A 248 -14.55 -22.41 6.72
CA ARG A 248 -14.86 -23.00 8.01
C ARG A 248 -14.50 -22.05 9.14
N THR A 249 -15.44 -21.83 10.06
CA THR A 249 -15.22 -21.02 11.26
C THR A 249 -15.18 -21.88 12.52
N ILE A 250 -14.17 -21.67 13.37
CA ILE A 250 -14.01 -22.32 14.68
C ILE A 250 -14.07 -21.24 15.75
N LYS A 251 -15.04 -21.38 16.67
CA LYS A 251 -15.19 -20.48 17.82
C LYS A 251 -14.52 -21.08 19.05
N VAL A 252 -13.74 -20.27 19.77
CA VAL A 252 -12.97 -20.71 20.93
C VAL A 252 -13.08 -19.67 22.04
N ALA A 253 -13.43 -20.10 23.25
CA ALA A 253 -13.42 -19.21 24.41
C ALA A 253 -11.98 -18.84 24.79
N ALA A 254 -11.70 -17.55 24.95
CA ALA A 254 -10.39 -17.03 25.32
C ALA A 254 -9.90 -17.67 26.63
N ARG A 255 -8.63 -18.08 26.67
CA ARG A 255 -7.96 -18.69 27.85
C ARG A 255 -8.66 -19.95 28.40
N SER A 256 -9.51 -20.62 27.61
CA SER A 256 -10.09 -21.91 27.97
C SER A 256 -9.14 -23.09 27.73
N ALA A 257 -9.48 -24.30 28.21
CA ALA A 257 -8.72 -25.50 27.87
C ALA A 257 -8.62 -25.71 26.35
N ALA A 258 -9.73 -25.55 25.62
CA ALA A 258 -9.76 -25.65 24.16
C ALA A 258 -8.87 -24.60 23.47
N TYR A 259 -8.70 -23.42 24.06
CA TYR A 259 -7.77 -22.39 23.57
C TYR A 259 -6.31 -22.85 23.69
N PHE A 260 -5.91 -23.39 24.84
CA PHE A 260 -4.55 -23.86 25.02
C PHE A 260 -4.27 -25.14 24.23
N ASP A 261 -5.24 -26.04 24.09
CA ASP A 261 -5.17 -27.22 23.22
C ASP A 261 -5.02 -26.85 21.74
N LEU A 262 -5.62 -25.74 21.31
CA LEU A 262 -5.44 -25.21 19.97
C LEU A 262 -4.02 -24.65 19.77
N LEU A 263 -3.52 -23.86 20.73
CA LEU A 263 -2.19 -23.27 20.66
C LEU A 263 -1.05 -24.30 20.75
N SER A 264 -1.26 -25.43 21.44
CA SER A 264 -0.29 -26.52 21.47
C SER A 264 -0.17 -27.24 20.13
N LYS A 265 -1.27 -27.32 19.36
CA LYS A 265 -1.30 -27.92 18.02
C LYS A 265 -0.82 -26.98 16.93
N ASP A 266 -1.11 -25.68 17.06
CA ASP A 266 -0.71 -24.65 16.11
C ASP A 266 -0.20 -23.39 16.84
N SER A 267 1.08 -23.43 17.21
CA SER A 267 1.75 -22.31 17.89
C SER A 267 1.81 -21.03 17.05
N GLY A 268 1.58 -21.11 15.74
CA GLY A 268 1.49 -19.96 14.84
C GLY A 268 0.39 -18.98 15.26
N LEU A 269 -0.72 -19.49 15.82
CA LEU A 269 -1.87 -18.70 16.28
C LEU A 269 -1.58 -17.83 17.51
N ALA A 270 -0.59 -18.21 18.34
CA ALA A 270 -0.30 -17.52 19.60
C ALA A 270 0.01 -16.03 19.41
N ARG A 271 0.73 -15.69 18.34
CA ARG A 271 1.07 -14.29 18.01
C ARG A 271 -0.16 -13.44 17.69
N TYR A 272 -1.20 -14.04 17.12
CA TYR A 272 -2.43 -13.34 16.74
C TYR A 272 -3.35 -13.20 17.95
N PHE A 273 -3.51 -14.27 18.74
CA PHE A 273 -4.32 -14.23 19.96
C PHE A 273 -3.72 -13.35 21.06
N ALA A 274 -2.42 -13.03 21.00
CA ALA A 274 -1.81 -12.03 21.86
C ALA A 274 -2.35 -10.60 21.66
N LEU A 275 -3.11 -10.33 20.60
CA LEU A 275 -3.74 -9.03 20.36
C LEU A 275 -4.80 -8.65 21.41
N GLY A 276 -5.49 -9.63 21.97
CA GLY A 276 -6.58 -9.40 22.92
C GLY A 276 -7.40 -10.64 23.20
N THR A 277 -8.49 -10.47 23.95
CA THR A 277 -9.45 -11.54 24.26
C THR A 277 -10.51 -11.74 23.18
N GLU A 278 -10.64 -10.78 22.26
CA GLU A 278 -11.56 -10.80 21.13
C GLU A 278 -10.73 -10.70 19.83
N VAL A 279 -10.56 -11.81 19.11
CA VAL A 279 -9.73 -11.89 17.89
C VAL A 279 -10.39 -12.78 16.85
N THR A 280 -10.56 -12.28 15.63
CA THR A 280 -10.93 -13.07 14.44
C THR A 280 -9.74 -13.12 13.48
N VAL A 281 -9.25 -14.32 13.17
CA VAL A 281 -8.08 -14.50 12.29
C VAL A 281 -8.29 -15.61 11.27
N LEU A 282 -7.91 -15.36 10.01
CA LEU A 282 -7.82 -16.40 8.98
C LEU A 282 -6.45 -17.05 9.04
N HIS A 283 -6.40 -18.33 9.41
CA HIS A 283 -5.15 -19.09 9.50
C HIS A 283 -5.31 -20.46 8.84
N ARG A 284 -4.45 -20.76 7.85
CA ARG A 284 -4.45 -22.02 7.09
C ARG A 284 -5.84 -22.42 6.55
N GLY A 285 -6.57 -21.45 6.00
CA GLY A 285 -7.90 -21.66 5.41
C GLY A 285 -9.05 -21.81 6.42
N ILE A 286 -8.80 -21.60 7.71
CA ILE A 286 -9.82 -21.66 8.77
C ILE A 286 -9.91 -20.29 9.45
N ILE A 287 -11.13 -19.82 9.67
CA ILE A 287 -11.39 -18.62 10.48
C ILE A 287 -11.48 -19.05 11.95
N TYR A 288 -10.59 -18.52 12.78
CA TYR A 288 -10.65 -18.70 14.23
C TYR A 288 -11.25 -17.45 14.88
N GLN A 289 -12.32 -17.61 15.64
CA GLN A 289 -12.96 -16.56 16.42
C GLN A 289 -12.72 -16.85 17.90
N VAL A 290 -11.85 -16.06 18.52
CA VAL A 290 -11.61 -16.07 19.95
C VAL A 290 -12.43 -14.96 20.58
N ALA A 291 -13.22 -15.30 21.59
CA ALA A 291 -14.02 -14.36 22.35
C ALA A 291 -13.96 -14.66 23.84
N SER A 292 -14.12 -13.63 24.65
CA SER A 292 -14.38 -13.78 26.08
C SER A 292 -15.72 -14.50 26.31
N LYS A 293 -15.83 -15.21 27.44
CA LYS A 293 -17.10 -15.84 27.85
C LYS A 293 -18.05 -14.81 28.42
#